data_AF-A0A957TUZ7-F1
#
_entry.id   AF-A0A957TUZ7-F1
#
_cell.length_a   1.000
_cell.length_b   1.000
_cell.length_c   1.000
_cell.angle_alpha   90.00
_cell.angle_beta   90.00
_cell.angle_gamma   90.00
#
_symmetry.space_group_name_H-M   'P 1'
#
loop_
_entity.id
_entity.type
_entity.pdbx_description
1 polymer ?
#
loop_
_entity_poly.entity_id
_entity_poly.type
_entity_poly.pdbx_seq_one_letter_code
_entity_poly.pdbx_strand_id
1 'polypeptide(L)'
;MTQTIEQQSATSATQLVRFYKIVMVTILLIGAALDVVLLLAGPEPLLRYVFTTVGELFLTVWMAAALLLGIIAYPHFDLHRRATRIVQQILLVYFVLLVLVHGINNLFLGNVAGYLAAFRAPAYPYVATVVLVAAALFTARMRRKGDTR
;
A
#
# COMPACT_ATOMS: atom_id res chain seq x y z
N MET A 1 10.34 18.58 33.12
CA MET A 1 10.64 17.24 32.57
C MET A 1 9.49 16.70 31.71
N THR A 2 8.23 16.90 32.11
CA THR A 2 7.03 16.42 31.38
C THR A 2 6.87 17.03 29.98
N GLN A 3 7.13 18.33 29.81
CA GLN A 3 7.02 19.02 28.53
C GLN A 3 7.97 18.46 27.44
N THR A 4 9.19 18.06 27.83
CA THR A 4 10.19 17.51 26.90
C THR A 4 9.80 16.13 26.37
N ILE A 5 9.17 15.31 27.21
CA ILE A 5 8.71 13.94 26.86
C ILE A 5 7.52 14.01 25.90
N GLU A 6 6.56 14.91 26.15
CA GLU A 6 5.41 15.13 25.27
C GLU A 6 5.83 15.64 23.89
N GLN A 7 6.82 16.54 23.82
CA GLN A 7 7.38 17.06 22.58
C GLN A 7 8.11 15.97 21.75
N GLN A 8 8.88 15.11 22.41
CA GLN A 8 9.55 13.98 21.75
C GLN A 8 8.55 12.95 21.21
N SER A 9 7.53 12.62 21.99
CA SER A 9 6.45 11.71 21.59
C SER A 9 5.67 12.24 20.36
N ALA A 10 5.31 13.53 20.37
CA ALA A 10 4.63 14.17 19.24
C ALA A 10 5.47 14.20 17.96
N THR A 11 6.79 14.38 18.10
CA THR A 11 7.74 14.39 16.98
C THR A 11 7.88 13.00 16.36
N SER A 12 8.03 11.97 17.20
CA SER A 12 8.08 10.56 16.77
C SER A 12 6.82 10.13 16.02
N ALA A 13 5.63 10.47 16.55
CA ALA A 13 4.36 10.19 15.88
C ALA A 13 4.24 10.89 14.51
N THR A 14 4.75 12.13 14.40
CA THR A 14 4.75 12.88 13.14
C THR A 14 5.67 12.23 12.09
N GLN A 15 6.88 11.82 12.51
CA GLN A 15 7.82 11.11 11.64
C GLN A 15 7.24 9.77 11.19
N LEU A 16 6.62 9.01 12.10
CA LEU A 16 5.96 7.75 11.78
C LEU A 16 4.86 7.92 10.72
N VAL A 17 3.96 8.89 10.89
CA VAL A 17 2.88 9.14 9.92
C VAL A 17 3.45 9.57 8.57
N ARG A 18 4.48 10.43 8.56
CA ARG A 18 5.16 10.82 7.31
C ARG A 18 5.81 9.63 6.62
N PHE A 19 6.52 8.78 7.38
CA PHE A 19 7.20 7.62 6.85
C PHE A 19 6.21 6.60 6.28
N TYR A 20 5.13 6.31 7.01
CA TYR A 20 4.01 5.51 6.49
C TYR A 20 3.50 6.07 5.16
N LYS A 21 3.22 7.38 5.08
CA LYS A 21 2.70 8.00 3.86
C LYS A 21 3.66 7.83 2.68
N ILE A 22 4.96 8.03 2.90
CA ILE A 22 5.97 7.84 1.86
C ILE A 22 5.97 6.39 1.37
N VAL A 23 6.09 5.43 2.29
CA VAL A 23 6.14 3.99 1.94
C VAL A 23 4.88 3.56 1.19
N MET A 24 3.71 3.95 1.70
CA MET A 24 2.40 3.62 1.14
C MET A 24 2.18 4.27 -0.24
N VAL A 25 2.50 5.56 -0.42
CA VAL A 25 2.37 6.22 -1.72
C VAL A 25 3.33 5.61 -2.74
N THR A 26 4.58 5.33 -2.35
CA THR A 26 5.56 4.73 -3.25
C THR A 26 5.11 3.36 -3.76
N ILE A 27 4.63 2.46 -2.89
CA ILE A 27 4.18 1.13 -3.34
C ILE A 27 2.90 1.17 -4.18
N LEU A 28 2.00 2.10 -3.89
CA LEU A 28 0.80 2.31 -4.71
C LEU A 28 1.15 2.87 -6.09
N LEU A 29 2.14 3.77 -6.18
CA LEU A 29 2.65 4.29 -7.45
C LEU A 29 3.39 3.21 -8.25
N ILE A 30 4.17 2.35 -7.58
CA ILE A 30 4.78 1.18 -8.22
C ILE A 30 3.67 0.29 -8.80
N GLY A 31 2.65 -0.07 -8.01
CA GLY A 31 1.51 -0.85 -8.48
C GLY A 31 0.82 -0.22 -9.69
N ALA A 32 0.56 1.10 -9.65
CA ALA A 32 -0.08 1.81 -10.76
C ALA A 32 0.82 1.81 -12.02
N ALA A 33 2.14 1.90 -11.87
CA ALA A 33 3.07 1.78 -12.99
C ALA A 33 3.06 0.36 -13.58
N LEU A 34 2.98 -0.68 -12.74
CA LEU A 34 2.84 -2.06 -13.21
C LEU A 34 1.53 -2.26 -13.98
N ASP A 35 0.43 -1.68 -13.50
CA ASP A 35 -0.87 -1.71 -14.22
C ASP A 35 -0.80 -0.98 -15.56
N VAL A 36 -0.08 0.14 -15.65
CA VAL A 36 0.14 0.82 -16.94
C VAL A 36 0.93 -0.05 -17.91
N VAL A 37 1.98 -0.75 -17.43
CA VAL A 37 2.72 -1.72 -18.26
C VAL A 37 1.79 -2.85 -18.72
N LEU A 38 0.93 -3.36 -17.84
CA LEU A 38 -0.06 -4.37 -18.19
C LEU A 38 -1.03 -3.89 -19.27
N LEU A 39 -1.52 -2.64 -19.17
CA LEU A 39 -2.42 -2.04 -20.16
C LEU A 39 -1.77 -1.88 -21.53
N LEU A 40 -0.51 -1.44 -21.57
CA LEU A 40 0.17 -1.07 -22.82
C LEU A 40 0.87 -2.25 -23.49
N ALA A 41 1.39 -3.20 -22.71
CA ALA A 41 2.28 -4.26 -23.18
C ALA A 41 1.83 -5.67 -22.80
N GLY A 42 0.69 -5.82 -22.10
CA GLY A 42 0.18 -7.11 -21.65
C GLY A 42 0.92 -7.67 -20.42
N PRO A 43 0.57 -8.88 -19.97
CA PRO A 43 1.12 -9.49 -18.75
C PRO A 43 2.53 -10.05 -18.93
N GLU A 44 2.96 -10.38 -20.14
CA GLU A 44 4.23 -11.06 -20.42
C GLU A 44 5.48 -10.31 -19.90
N PRO A 45 5.63 -8.98 -20.08
CA PRO A 45 6.77 -8.25 -19.54
C PRO A 45 6.82 -8.27 -18.01
N LEU A 46 5.66 -8.18 -17.36
CA LEU A 46 5.58 -8.24 -15.90
C LEU A 46 6.05 -9.61 -15.39
N LEU A 47 5.68 -10.69 -16.05
CA LEU A 47 6.15 -12.02 -15.68
C LEU A 47 7.65 -12.20 -15.82
N ARG A 48 8.21 -11.66 -16.89
CA ARG A 48 9.62 -11.86 -17.19
C ARG A 48 10.53 -11.06 -16.27
N TYR A 49 10.10 -9.87 -15.85
CA TYR A 49 10.98 -8.91 -15.17
C TYR A 49 10.54 -8.53 -13.75
N VAL A 50 9.26 -8.67 -13.41
CA VAL A 50 8.70 -8.19 -12.14
C VAL A 50 8.23 -9.34 -11.26
N PHE A 51 7.37 -10.23 -11.75
CA PHE A 51 6.87 -11.40 -11.02
C PHE A 51 7.87 -12.56 -11.04
N THR A 52 9.12 -12.24 -10.73
CA THR A 52 10.19 -13.19 -10.42
C THR A 52 10.27 -13.37 -8.91
N THR A 53 10.96 -14.41 -8.41
CA THR A 53 11.16 -14.59 -6.96
C THR A 53 11.72 -13.35 -6.28
N VAL A 54 12.68 -12.67 -6.92
CA VAL A 54 13.29 -11.45 -6.37
C VAL A 54 12.29 -10.30 -6.37
N GLY A 55 11.58 -10.07 -7.48
CA GLY A 55 10.61 -8.99 -7.55
C GLY A 55 9.41 -9.20 -6.62
N GLU A 56 8.90 -10.43 -6.51
CA GLU A 56 7.85 -10.80 -5.55
C GLU A 56 8.31 -10.62 -4.10
N LEU A 57 9.56 -10.94 -3.78
CA LEU A 57 10.14 -10.66 -2.46
C LEU A 57 10.16 -9.16 -2.17
N PHE A 58 10.66 -8.35 -3.11
CA PHE A 58 10.68 -6.89 -2.95
C PHE A 58 9.28 -6.30 -2.76
N LEU A 59 8.32 -6.69 -3.61
CA LEU A 59 6.92 -6.26 -3.52
C LEU A 59 6.31 -6.66 -2.17
N THR A 60 6.47 -7.92 -1.78
CA THR A 60 5.93 -8.44 -0.51
C THR A 60 6.49 -7.71 0.70
N VAL A 61 7.81 -7.50 0.76
CA VAL A 61 8.45 -6.78 1.86
C VAL A 61 7.96 -5.34 1.93
N TRP A 62 7.82 -4.67 0.79
CA TRP A 62 7.35 -3.29 0.76
C TRP A 62 5.87 -3.17 1.16
N MET A 63 5.02 -4.10 0.72
CA MET A 63 3.62 -4.18 1.13
C MET A 63 3.49 -4.49 2.62
N ALA A 64 4.29 -5.41 3.14
CA ALA A 64 4.33 -5.73 4.57
C ALA A 64 4.80 -4.54 5.41
N ALA A 65 5.81 -3.80 4.94
CA ALA A 65 6.26 -2.58 5.59
C ALA A 65 5.15 -1.51 5.62
N ALA A 66 4.44 -1.30 4.50
CA ALA A 66 3.31 -0.38 4.43
C ALA A 66 2.18 -0.79 5.38
N LEU A 67 1.86 -2.09 5.46
CA LEU A 67 0.85 -2.64 6.37
C LEU A 67 1.23 -2.42 7.83
N LEU A 68 2.43 -2.84 8.23
CA LEU A 68 2.91 -2.72 9.61
C LEU A 68 2.97 -1.26 10.06
N LEU A 69 3.56 -0.39 9.23
CA LEU A 69 3.58 1.04 9.49
C LEU A 69 2.16 1.61 9.57
N GLY A 70 1.24 1.14 8.72
CA GLY A 70 -0.16 1.54 8.74
C GLY A 70 -0.88 1.17 10.04
N ILE A 71 -0.64 -0.04 10.57
CA ILE A 71 -1.18 -0.49 11.85
C ILE A 71 -0.61 0.34 13.00
N ILE A 72 0.71 0.54 13.04
CA ILE A 72 1.38 1.29 14.11
C ILE A 72 0.98 2.78 14.06
N ALA A 73 0.86 3.36 12.86
CA ALA A 73 0.47 4.76 12.68
C ALA A 73 -1.04 5.01 12.85
N TYR A 74 -1.89 3.97 12.80
CA TYR A 74 -3.34 4.08 12.86
C TYR A 74 -3.88 4.93 14.03
N PRO A 75 -3.39 4.77 15.28
CA PRO A 75 -3.84 5.58 16.41
C PRO A 75 -3.53 7.07 16.25
N HIS A 76 -2.56 7.42 15.40
CA HIS A 76 -2.05 8.77 15.21
C HIS A 76 -2.68 9.49 14.01
N PHE A 77 -3.48 8.81 13.17
CA PHE A 77 -4.16 9.46 12.05
C PHE A 77 -5.37 10.29 12.48
N ASP A 78 -5.53 11.46 11.86
CA ASP A 78 -6.72 12.29 12.01
C ASP A 78 -7.88 11.74 11.17
N LEU A 79 -8.60 10.77 11.75
CA LEU A 79 -9.73 10.11 11.11
C LEU A 79 -11.06 10.52 11.76
N HIS A 80 -11.29 11.83 11.90
CA HIS A 80 -12.47 12.35 12.57
C HIS A 80 -13.79 11.85 11.92
N ARG A 81 -13.84 11.82 10.58
CA ARG A 81 -15.00 11.36 9.82
C ARG A 81 -15.10 9.83 9.84
N ARG A 82 -16.32 9.29 9.96
CA ARG A 82 -16.56 7.83 9.87
C ARG A 82 -16.09 7.26 8.54
N ALA A 83 -16.34 7.98 7.44
CA ALA A 83 -15.91 7.58 6.10
C ALA A 83 -14.39 7.41 5.99
N THR A 84 -13.58 8.32 6.54
CA THR A 84 -12.11 8.21 6.47
C THR A 84 -11.59 7.03 7.29
N ARG A 85 -12.22 6.71 8.43
CA ARG A 85 -11.90 5.50 9.20
C ARG A 85 -12.16 4.23 8.39
N ILE A 86 -13.34 4.13 7.78
CA ILE A 86 -13.73 2.98 6.96
C ILE A 86 -12.76 2.81 5.80
N VAL A 87 -12.46 3.89 5.06
CA VAL A 87 -11.51 3.84 3.94
C VAL A 87 -10.13 3.38 4.41
N GLN A 88 -9.62 3.90 5.54
CA GLN A 88 -8.33 3.47 6.06
C GLN A 88 -8.33 1.99 6.48
N GLN A 89 -9.41 1.49 7.07
CA GLN A 89 -9.55 0.07 7.41
C GLN A 89 -9.60 -0.81 6.17
N ILE A 90 -10.34 -0.39 5.13
CA ILE A 90 -10.38 -1.07 3.83
C ILE A 90 -8.96 -1.13 3.24
N LEU A 91 -8.19 -0.05 3.31
CA LEU A 91 -6.80 -0.04 2.83
C LEU A 91 -5.91 -1.02 3.61
N LEU A 92 -6.04 -1.10 4.93
CA LEU A 92 -5.28 -2.06 5.73
C LEU A 92 -5.64 -3.51 5.37
N VAL A 93 -6.94 -3.82 5.23
CA VAL A 93 -7.40 -5.14 4.78
C VAL A 93 -6.89 -5.45 3.39
N TYR A 94 -6.96 -4.50 2.47
CA TYR A 94 -6.43 -4.64 1.11
C TYR A 94 -4.94 -4.98 1.12
N PHE A 95 -4.14 -4.33 1.96
CA PHE A 95 -2.71 -4.63 2.08
C PHE A 95 -2.43 -5.98 2.73
N VAL A 96 -3.27 -6.46 3.66
CA VAL A 96 -3.21 -7.85 4.13
C VAL A 96 -3.39 -8.81 2.95
N LEU A 97 -4.42 -8.60 2.14
CA LEU A 97 -4.67 -9.44 0.96
C LEU A 97 -3.50 -9.41 -0.03
N LEU A 98 -2.91 -8.23 -0.28
CA LEU A 98 -1.74 -8.11 -1.14
C LEU A 98 -0.53 -8.90 -0.61
N VAL A 99 -0.24 -8.80 0.70
CA VAL A 99 0.86 -9.59 1.32
C VAL A 99 0.59 -11.09 1.21
N LEU A 100 -0.66 -11.53 1.41
CA LEU A 100 -1.02 -12.94 1.26
C LEU A 100 -0.85 -13.42 -0.18
N VAL A 101 -1.28 -12.62 -1.15
CA VAL A 101 -1.18 -13.00 -2.57
C VAL A 101 0.27 -13.00 -3.05
N HIS A 102 1.01 -11.91 -2.85
CA HIS A 102 2.40 -11.82 -3.31
C HIS A 102 3.35 -12.69 -2.47
N GLY A 103 3.18 -12.71 -1.15
CA GLY A 103 4.05 -13.44 -0.24
C GLY A 103 3.75 -14.93 -0.14
N ILE A 104 2.49 -15.31 0.08
CA ILE A 104 2.13 -16.73 0.25
C ILE A 104 1.86 -17.36 -1.10
N ASN A 105 0.90 -16.83 -1.88
CA ASN A 105 0.49 -17.48 -3.13
C ASN A 105 1.59 -17.46 -4.20
N ASN A 106 2.22 -16.31 -4.45
CA ASN A 106 3.19 -16.17 -5.53
C ASN A 106 4.60 -16.58 -5.08
N LEU A 107 5.11 -15.99 -4.01
CA LEU A 107 6.49 -16.21 -3.58
C LEU A 107 6.71 -17.58 -2.91
N PHE A 108 5.85 -17.98 -1.97
CA PHE A 108 6.03 -19.24 -1.24
C PHE A 108 5.49 -20.46 -2.00
N LEU A 109 4.30 -20.35 -2.59
CA LEU A 109 3.65 -21.47 -3.31
C LEU A 109 3.97 -21.50 -4.81
N GLY A 110 4.63 -20.48 -5.37
CA GLY A 110 5.00 -20.43 -6.79
C GLY A 110 3.79 -20.29 -7.74
N ASN A 111 2.60 -19.95 -7.25
CA ASN A 111 1.35 -19.97 -8.01
C ASN A 111 1.09 -18.64 -8.76
N VAL A 112 2.12 -18.15 -9.47
CA VAL A 112 2.03 -16.93 -10.29
C VAL A 112 1.05 -17.11 -11.45
N ALA A 113 0.96 -18.31 -12.01
CA ALA A 113 0.07 -18.63 -13.13
C ALA A 113 -1.42 -18.48 -12.77
N GLY A 114 -1.83 -18.92 -11.57
CA GLY A 114 -3.21 -18.73 -11.09
C GLY A 114 -3.53 -17.26 -10.81
N TYR A 115 -2.55 -16.50 -10.30
CA TYR A 115 -2.68 -15.06 -10.07
C TYR A 115 -2.86 -14.28 -11.39
N LEU A 116 -2.11 -14.63 -12.44
CA LEU A 116 -2.24 -14.03 -13.77
C LEU A 116 -3.62 -14.19 -14.41
N ALA A 117 -4.32 -15.29 -14.13
CA ALA A 117 -5.65 -15.51 -14.69
C ALA A 117 -6.62 -14.38 -14.30
N ALA A 118 -6.44 -13.77 -13.12
CA ALA A 118 -7.20 -12.61 -12.68
C ALA A 118 -6.89 -11.34 -13.50
N PHE A 119 -5.64 -11.14 -13.93
CA PHE A 119 -5.24 -9.99 -14.76
C PHE A 119 -5.73 -10.04 -16.19
N ARG A 120 -6.14 -11.22 -16.67
CA ARG A 120 -6.70 -11.40 -18.02
C ARG A 120 -8.14 -10.87 -18.14
N ALA A 121 -8.79 -10.51 -17.03
CA ALA A 121 -10.10 -9.88 -17.07
C ALA A 121 -9.97 -8.45 -17.66
N PRO A 122 -10.70 -8.11 -18.75
CA PRO A 122 -10.50 -6.84 -19.46
C PRO A 122 -10.66 -5.58 -18.61
N ALA A 123 -11.51 -5.61 -17.60
CA ALA A 123 -11.77 -4.48 -16.71
C ALA A 123 -10.74 -4.35 -15.57
N TYR A 124 -9.97 -5.41 -15.27
CA TYR A 124 -9.07 -5.47 -14.12
C TYR A 124 -8.09 -4.30 -14.07
N PRO A 125 -7.25 -4.05 -15.10
CA PRO A 125 -6.19 -3.05 -15.00
C PRO A 125 -6.72 -1.62 -14.86
N TYR A 126 -7.89 -1.32 -15.45
CA TYR A 126 -8.54 -0.02 -15.31
C TYR A 126 -9.03 0.21 -13.87
N VAL A 127 -9.72 -0.78 -13.30
CA VAL A 127 -10.24 -0.71 -11.93
C VAL A 127 -9.08 -0.64 -10.93
N ALA A 128 -8.06 -1.48 -11.13
CA ALA A 128 -6.88 -1.51 -10.28
C ALA A 128 -6.14 -0.16 -10.29
N THR A 129 -5.91 0.44 -11.46
CA THR A 129 -5.32 1.78 -11.59
C THR A 129 -6.11 2.83 -10.80
N VAL A 130 -7.44 2.87 -10.97
CA VAL A 130 -8.30 3.83 -10.26
C VAL A 130 -8.23 3.63 -8.75
N VAL A 131 -8.27 2.38 -8.28
CA VAL A 131 -8.17 2.05 -6.85
C VAL A 131 -6.82 2.48 -6.29
N LEU A 132 -5.72 2.18 -6.99
CA LEU A 132 -4.36 2.51 -6.54
C LEU A 132 -4.14 4.03 -6.48
N VAL A 133 -4.60 4.77 -7.49
CA VAL A 133 -4.50 6.24 -7.51
C VAL A 133 -5.38 6.86 -6.42
N ALA A 134 -6.62 6.40 -6.25
CA ALA A 134 -7.51 6.91 -5.22
C ALA A 134 -6.94 6.62 -3.81
N ALA A 135 -6.38 5.44 -3.59
CA ALA A 135 -5.68 5.08 -2.37
C ALA A 135 -4.47 5.99 -2.13
N ALA A 136 -3.65 6.25 -3.16
CA ALA A 136 -2.46 7.10 -3.03
C ALA A 136 -2.85 8.55 -2.68
N LEU A 137 -3.88 9.09 -3.33
CA LEU A 137 -4.42 10.42 -3.03
C LEU A 137 -5.01 10.50 -1.63
N PHE A 138 -5.76 9.47 -1.21
CA PHE A 138 -6.30 9.38 0.14
C PHE A 138 -5.15 9.39 1.17
N THR A 139 -4.16 8.51 1.01
CA THR A 139 -2.98 8.44 1.88
C THR A 139 -2.21 9.76 1.90
N ALA A 140 -2.00 10.39 0.75
CA ALA A 140 -1.31 11.68 0.66
C ALA A 140 -2.04 12.79 1.42
N ARG A 141 -3.39 12.75 1.44
CA ARG A 141 -4.23 13.72 2.15
C ARG A 141 -4.39 13.42 3.64
N MET A 142 -4.14 12.18 4.09
CA MET A 142 -4.19 11.85 5.52
C MET A 142 -3.22 12.70 6.33
N ARG A 143 -3.66 13.10 7.52
CA ARG A 143 -2.90 13.92 8.46
C ARG A 143 -2.73 13.20 9.79
N ARG A 144 -1.79 13.68 10.59
CA ARG A 144 -1.66 13.28 11.99
C ARG A 144 -2.72 14.02 12.83
N LYS A 145 -3.21 13.40 13.89
CA LYS A 145 -4.04 14.06 14.91
C LYS A 145 -3.33 15.31 15.43
N GLY A 146 -4.05 16.42 15.49
CA GLY A 146 -3.55 17.71 15.97
C GLY A 146 -2.89 18.58 14.89
N ASP A 147 -2.76 18.11 13.65
CA ASP A 147 -2.30 18.94 12.53
C ASP A 147 -3.48 19.77 11.98
N THR A 148 -3.79 20.90 12.62
CA THR A 148 -4.79 21.86 12.15
C THR A 148 -4.17 22.88 11.18
N ARG A 149 -4.84 23.08 10.04
CA ARG A 149 -4.77 24.25 9.16
C ARG A 149 -6.17 24.51 8.67
#